data_AF-A0A1I7V5P3-F1
#
_entry.id   AF-A0A1I7V5P3-F1
#
_cell.length_a   1.000
_cell.length_b   1.000
_cell.length_c   1.000
_cell.angle_alpha   90.00
_cell.angle_beta   90.00
_cell.angle_gamma   90.00
#
_symmetry.space_group_name_H-M   'P 1'
#
loop_
_entity.id
_entity.type
_entity.pdbx_description
1 polymer ?
#
loop_
_entity_poly.entity_id
_entity_poly.type
_entity_poly.pdbx_seq_one_letter_code
_entity_poly.pdbx_strand_id
1 'polypeptide(L)'
;MTDPLLLRDISIKTGVVKRLVKELCYYEKEEEKLMNKLQTMQGGDDADEHVIKKQIELLQETKQMIPECARRLMNSIENLKKVISEHEATLKDTPQYIAAAEQIKSGTEECLKVKEAA
;
A
#
# COMPACT_ATOMS: atom_id res chain seq x y z
N MET A 1 -34.27 2.41 -2.35
CA MET A 1 -33.24 3.44 -2.65
C MET A 1 -32.12 3.23 -1.66
N THR A 2 -30.88 3.19 -2.13
CA THR A 2 -29.69 3.00 -1.28
C THR A 2 -29.42 4.28 -0.48
N ASP A 3 -29.12 4.17 0.81
CA ASP A 3 -28.91 5.31 1.72
C ASP A 3 -27.74 6.20 1.22
N PRO A 4 -27.98 7.51 0.95
CA PRO A 4 -26.93 8.44 0.53
C PRO A 4 -25.75 8.54 1.51
N LEU A 5 -25.99 8.37 2.82
CA LEU A 5 -24.93 8.41 3.83
C LEU A 5 -24.01 7.19 3.71
N LEU A 6 -24.59 6.01 3.45
CA LEU A 6 -23.85 4.78 3.23
C LEU A 6 -22.98 4.87 1.95
N LEU A 7 -23.55 5.38 0.85
CA LEU A 7 -22.80 5.56 -0.40
C LEU A 7 -21.62 6.52 -0.24
N ARG A 8 -21.80 7.58 0.56
CA ARG A 8 -20.73 8.53 0.88
C ARG A 8 -19.65 7.89 1.74
N ASP A 9 -20.04 7.12 2.76
CA ASP A 9 -19.11 6.41 3.64
C ASP A 9 -18.24 5.40 2.87
N ILE A 10 -18.83 4.60 2.00
CA ILE A 10 -18.11 3.68 1.11
C ILE A 10 -17.13 4.42 0.21
N SER A 11 -17.55 5.55 -0.37
CA SER A 11 -16.68 6.36 -1.23
C SER A 11 -15.48 6.91 -0.46
N ILE A 12 -15.69 7.35 0.78
CA ILE A 12 -14.60 7.84 1.66
C ILE A 12 -13.63 6.71 1.97
N LYS A 13 -14.13 5.56 2.43
CA LYS A 13 -13.30 4.39 2.79
C LYS A 13 -12.54 3.84 1.58
N THR A 14 -13.18 3.80 0.41
CA THR A 14 -12.52 3.44 -0.87
C THR A 14 -11.38 4.41 -1.17
N GLY A 15 -11.61 5.72 -0.99
CA GLY A 15 -10.56 6.73 -1.14
C GLY A 15 -9.40 6.59 -0.16
N VAL A 16 -9.66 6.14 1.08
CA VAL A 16 -8.61 5.84 2.06
C VAL A 16 -7.75 4.67 1.59
N VAL A 17 -8.35 3.55 1.18
CA VAL A 17 -7.61 2.39 0.66
C VAL A 17 -6.78 2.79 -0.56
N LYS A 18 -7.34 3.57 -1.49
CA LYS A 18 -6.63 4.05 -2.68
C LYS A 18 -5.38 4.89 -2.34
N ARG A 19 -5.45 5.73 -1.30
CA ARG A 19 -4.29 6.53 -0.86
C ARG A 19 -3.22 5.66 -0.22
N LEU A 20 -3.63 4.72 0.64
CA LEU A 20 -2.69 3.80 1.30
C LEU A 20 -1.97 2.88 0.31
N VAL A 21 -2.64 2.43 -0.76
CA VAL A 21 -2.01 1.69 -1.86
C VAL A 21 -0.91 2.53 -2.53
N LYS A 22 -1.18 3.80 -2.83
CA LYS A 22 -0.19 4.70 -3.43
C LYS A 22 0.99 4.97 -2.51
N GLU A 23 0.72 5.13 -1.22
CA GLU A 23 1.75 5.32 -0.20
C GLU A 23 2.68 4.11 -0.12
N LEU A 24 2.11 2.90 -0.07
CA LEU A 24 2.88 1.66 -0.07
C LEU A 24 3.75 1.53 -1.33
N CYS A 25 3.16 1.69 -2.51
CA CYS A 25 3.88 1.63 -3.79
C CYS A 25 4.99 2.70 -3.90
N TYR A 26 4.81 3.86 -3.26
CA TYR A 26 5.86 4.89 -3.22
C TYR A 26 7.06 4.42 -2.40
N TYR A 27 6.84 3.88 -1.20
CA TYR A 27 7.92 3.38 -0.35
C TYR A 27 8.64 2.18 -0.97
N GLU A 28 7.93 1.26 -1.64
CA GLU A 28 8.54 0.15 -2.39
C GLU A 28 9.47 0.65 -3.50
N LYS A 29 9.02 1.63 -4.30
CA LYS A 29 9.84 2.25 -5.34
C LYS A 29 11.05 2.99 -4.78
N GLU A 30 10.91 3.59 -3.61
CA GLU A 30 12.02 4.26 -2.95
C GLU A 30 13.04 3.24 -2.42
N GLU A 31 12.60 2.14 -1.81
CA GLU A 31 13.45 1.01 -1.43
C GLU A 31 14.24 0.48 -2.64
N GLU A 32 13.55 0.22 -3.77
CA GLU A 32 14.18 -0.27 -5.00
C GLU A 32 15.26 0.69 -5.51
N LYS A 33 14.98 2.00 -5.55
CA LYS A 33 15.97 3.01 -5.96
C LYS A 33 17.18 3.05 -5.03
N LEU A 34 16.95 3.00 -3.72
CA LEU A 34 18.02 3.03 -2.72
C LEU A 34 18.87 1.75 -2.79
N MET A 35 18.25 0.60 -3.06
CA MET A 35 18.92 -0.68 -3.26
C MET A 35 19.76 -0.68 -4.54
N ASN A 36 19.22 -0.22 -5.67
CA ASN A 36 19.95 -0.10 -6.93
C ASN A 36 21.15 0.85 -6.81
N LYS A 37 20.97 1.95 -6.09
CA LYS A 37 22.05 2.90 -5.80
C LYS A 37 23.13 2.24 -4.93
N LEU A 38 22.74 1.50 -3.89
CA LEU A 38 23.68 0.76 -3.04
C LEU A 38 24.50 -0.27 -3.84
N GLN A 39 23.86 -1.05 -4.72
CA GLN A 39 24.53 -2.02 -5.58
C GLN A 39 25.54 -1.34 -6.53
N THR A 40 25.16 -0.21 -7.12
CA THR A 40 26.05 0.57 -7.99
C THR A 40 27.28 1.08 -7.22
N MET A 41 27.09 1.53 -5.98
CA MET A 41 28.18 1.99 -5.13
C MET A 41 29.12 0.85 -4.73
N GLN A 42 28.59 -0.34 -4.43
CA GLN A 42 29.40 -1.51 -4.06
C GLN A 42 30.18 -2.12 -5.23
N GLY A 43 29.80 -1.81 -6.48
CA GLY A 43 30.47 -2.31 -7.69
C GLY A 43 31.63 -1.45 -8.20
N GLY A 44 31.95 -0.32 -7.55
CA GLY A 44 33.06 0.56 -7.94
C GLY A 44 34.36 0.23 -7.17
N ASP A 45 35.51 0.35 -7.85
CA ASP A 45 36.83 0.03 -7.28
C ASP A 45 37.28 0.99 -6.14
N ASP A 46 36.66 2.18 -6.00
CA ASP A 46 36.95 3.21 -4.99
C ASP A 46 35.74 3.48 -4.05
N ALA A 47 34.98 2.44 -3.73
CA ALA A 47 33.77 2.60 -2.92
C ALA A 47 34.09 2.97 -1.45
N ASP A 48 33.80 4.21 -1.05
CA ASP A 48 33.97 4.69 0.33
C ASP A 48 32.99 3.95 1.28
N GLU A 49 33.56 3.14 2.18
CA GLU A 49 32.82 2.33 3.16
C GLU A 49 31.89 3.17 4.04
N HIS A 50 32.29 4.38 4.41
CA HIS A 50 31.47 5.25 5.26
C HIS A 50 30.24 5.76 4.49
N VAL A 51 30.38 6.01 3.18
CA VAL A 51 29.25 6.41 2.32
C VAL A 51 28.32 5.22 2.07
N ILE A 52 28.87 4.02 1.83
CA ILE A 52 28.08 2.78 1.70
C ILE A 52 27.27 2.53 2.97
N LYS A 53 27.89 2.63 4.14
CA LYS A 53 27.21 2.42 5.43
C LYS A 53 26.02 3.37 5.62
N LYS A 54 26.20 4.65 5.31
CA LYS A 54 25.10 5.64 5.35
C LYS A 54 23.99 5.30 4.37
N GLN A 55 24.33 4.81 3.17
CA GLN A 55 23.34 4.39 2.20
C GLN A 55 22.55 3.16 2.67
N ILE A 56 23.18 2.23 3.40
CA ILE A 56 22.52 1.08 4.05
C ILE A 56 21.56 1.56 5.15
N GLU A 57 21.99 2.50 6.00
CA GLU A 57 21.14 3.08 7.06
C GLU A 57 19.87 3.71 6.47
N LEU A 58 20.02 4.51 5.40
CA LEU A 58 18.88 5.11 4.69
C LEU A 58 17.94 4.07 4.06
N LEU A 59 18.49 3.00 3.49
CA LEU A 59 17.70 1.88 2.96
C LEU A 59 16.90 1.20 4.08
N GLN A 60 17.52 0.98 5.24
CA GLN A 60 16.85 0.37 6.40
C GLN A 60 15.72 1.25 6.94
N GLU A 61 15.94 2.56 7.07
CA GLU A 61 14.89 3.51 7.49
C GLU A 61 13.68 3.46 6.56
N THR A 62 13.93 3.43 5.25
CA THR A 62 12.86 3.34 4.24
C THR A 62 12.12 2.01 4.33
N LYS A 63 12.87 0.90 4.46
CA LYS A 63 12.31 -0.45 4.57
C LYS A 63 11.44 -0.63 5.81
N GLN A 64 11.78 0.04 6.91
CA GLN A 64 10.98 0.00 8.15
C GLN A 64 9.59 0.66 8.02
N MET A 65 9.38 1.52 7.02
CA MET A 65 8.09 2.18 6.79
C MET A 65 7.06 1.27 6.08
N ILE A 66 7.53 0.33 5.26
CA ILE A 66 6.70 -0.54 4.41
C ILE A 66 5.75 -1.43 5.26
N PRO A 67 6.20 -2.12 6.33
CA PRO A 67 5.31 -2.95 7.14
C PRO A 67 4.16 -2.20 7.80
N GLU A 68 4.41 -0.99 8.30
CA GLU A 68 3.37 -0.17 8.94
C GLU A 68 2.34 0.33 7.91
N CYS A 69 2.80 0.72 6.72
CA CYS A 69 1.91 1.08 5.61
C CYS A 69 1.03 -0.10 5.18
N ALA A 70 1.63 -1.29 5.03
CA ALA A 70 0.91 -2.51 4.70
C ALA A 70 -0.11 -2.89 5.78
N ARG A 71 0.24 -2.73 7.07
CA ARG A 71 -0.69 -2.98 8.18
C ARG A 71 -1.90 -2.03 8.16
N ARG A 72 -1.66 -0.74 7.94
CA ARG A 72 -2.74 0.27 7.82
C ARG A 72 -3.64 -0.01 6.61
N LEU A 73 -3.04 -0.43 5.49
CA LEU A 73 -3.77 -0.82 4.29
C LEU A 73 -4.65 -2.05 4.54
N MET A 74 -4.11 -3.11 5.15
CA MET A 74 -4.89 -4.31 5.53
C MET A 74 -6.07 -3.97 6.42
N ASN A 75 -5.88 -3.18 7.47
CA ASN A 75 -6.97 -2.76 8.36
C ASN A 75 -8.07 -1.96 7.61
N SER A 76 -7.66 -1.08 6.69
CA SER A 76 -8.60 -0.29 5.89
C SER A 76 -9.36 -1.14 4.88
N ILE A 77 -8.70 -2.14 4.28
CA ILE A 77 -9.32 -3.13 3.39
C ILE A 77 -10.34 -3.96 4.16
N GLU A 78 -10.01 -4.45 5.35
CA GLU A 78 -10.92 -5.23 6.19
C GLU A 78 -12.15 -4.41 6.58
N ASN A 79 -11.95 -3.14 6.96
CA ASN A 79 -13.04 -2.23 7.26
C ASN A 79 -13.95 -2.01 6.04
N LEU A 80 -13.37 -1.76 4.86
CA LEU A 80 -14.13 -1.58 3.62
C LEU A 80 -14.88 -2.86 3.23
N LYS A 81 -14.24 -4.04 3.34
CA LYS A 81 -14.86 -5.35 3.11
C LYS A 81 -16.08 -5.55 4.00
N LYS A 82 -15.94 -5.27 5.31
CA LYS A 82 -17.03 -5.40 6.27
C LYS A 82 -18.24 -4.55 5.88
N VAL A 83 -18.02 -3.27 5.57
CA VAL A 83 -19.10 -2.35 5.18
C VAL A 83 -19.80 -2.81 3.90
N ILE A 84 -19.07 -3.27 2.88
CA ILE A 84 -19.70 -3.72 1.62
C ILE A 84 -20.41 -5.07 1.78
N SER A 85 -19.93 -5.97 2.65
CA SER A 85 -20.56 -7.27 2.92
C SER A 85 -21.87 -7.10 3.71
N GLU A 86 -21.90 -6.21 4.69
CA GLU A 86 -23.11 -5.94 5.50
C GLU A 86 -24.27 -5.38 4.67
N HIS A 87 -23.96 -4.76 3.53
CA HIS A 87 -24.93 -4.05 2.69
C HIS A 87 -24.98 -4.56 1.24
N GLU A 88 -24.39 -5.74 0.96
CA GLU A 88 -24.17 -6.28 -0.39
C GLU A 88 -25.46 -6.33 -1.24
N ALA A 89 -26.57 -6.81 -0.65
CA ALA A 89 -27.87 -6.92 -1.31
C ALA A 89 -28.43 -5.57 -1.82
N THR A 90 -27.97 -4.46 -1.26
CA THR A 90 -28.42 -3.10 -1.61
C THR A 90 -27.40 -2.30 -2.41
N LEU A 91 -26.17 -2.80 -2.49
CA LEU A 91 -25.01 -2.10 -3.05
C LEU A 91 -24.50 -2.69 -4.35
N LYS A 92 -24.75 -3.98 -4.62
CA LYS A 92 -24.21 -4.74 -5.76
C LYS A 92 -24.28 -4.00 -7.11
N ASP A 93 -25.35 -3.25 -7.36
CA ASP A 93 -25.57 -2.56 -8.64
C ASP A 93 -25.13 -1.08 -8.63
N THR A 94 -24.43 -0.65 -7.57
CA THR A 94 -23.96 0.73 -7.42
C THR A 94 -22.51 0.88 -7.89
N PRO A 95 -22.14 2.02 -8.51
CA PRO A 95 -20.76 2.26 -8.92
C PRO A 95 -19.79 2.30 -7.73
N GLN A 96 -20.27 2.70 -6.54
CA GLN A 96 -19.49 2.73 -5.31
C GLN A 96 -19.06 1.32 -4.87
N TYR A 97 -19.94 0.32 -5.00
CA TYR A 97 -19.61 -1.07 -4.69
C TYR A 97 -18.57 -1.63 -5.64
N ILE A 98 -18.72 -1.39 -6.94
CA ILE A 98 -17.76 -1.84 -7.96
C ILE A 98 -16.37 -1.24 -7.69
N ALA A 99 -16.32 0.07 -7.44
CA ALA A 99 -15.07 0.77 -7.12
C ALA A 99 -14.44 0.26 -5.81
N ALA A 100 -15.25 0.01 -4.77
CA ALA A 100 -14.77 -0.55 -3.51
C ALA A 100 -14.20 -1.96 -3.70
N ALA A 101 -14.90 -2.83 -4.43
CA ALA A 101 -14.48 -4.20 -4.71
C ALA A 101 -13.18 -4.25 -5.53
N GLU A 102 -13.05 -3.39 -6.55
CA GLU A 102 -11.81 -3.23 -7.32
C GLU A 102 -10.66 -2.77 -6.42
N GLN A 103 -10.89 -1.75 -5.60
CA GLN A 103 -9.86 -1.20 -4.73
C GLN A 103 -9.42 -2.17 -3.63
N ILE A 104 -10.35 -3.01 -3.13
CA ILE A 104 -10.06 -4.11 -2.22
C ILE A 104 -9.14 -5.15 -2.88
N LYS A 105 -9.44 -5.55 -4.12
CA LYS A 105 -8.63 -6.54 -4.86
C LYS A 105 -7.22 -5.99 -5.07
N SER A 106 -7.11 -4.80 -5.64
CA SER A 106 -5.82 -4.12 -5.87
C SER A 106 -5.04 -3.96 -4.56
N GLY A 107 -5.66 -3.46 -3.49
CA GLY A 107 -4.96 -3.30 -2.21
C GLY A 107 -4.54 -4.60 -1.55
N THR A 108 -5.32 -5.69 -1.73
CA THR A 108 -4.97 -7.01 -1.18
C THR A 108 -3.77 -7.60 -1.93
N GLU A 109 -3.73 -7.46 -3.25
CA GLU A 109 -2.61 -7.90 -4.09
C GLU A 109 -1.31 -7.18 -3.71
N GLU A 110 -1.35 -5.86 -3.52
CA GLU A 110 -0.17 -5.09 -3.08
C GLU A 110 0.30 -5.51 -1.69
N CYS A 111 -0.62 -5.76 -0.75
CA CYS A 111 -0.24 -6.30 0.57
C CYS A 111 0.35 -7.72 0.52
N LEU A 112 -0.06 -8.56 -0.43
CA LEU A 112 0.52 -9.90 -0.63
C LEU A 112 1.97 -9.80 -1.10
N LYS A 113 2.26 -8.93 -2.08
CA LYS A 113 3.63 -8.69 -2.58
C LYS A 113 4.60 -8.32 -1.46
N VAL A 114 4.18 -7.43 -0.55
CA VAL A 114 4.98 -7.04 0.62
C VAL A 114 5.27 -8.22 1.55
N LYS A 115 4.30 -9.11 1.77
CA LYS A 115 4.49 -10.29 2.63
C LYS A 115 5.42 -11.33 1.99
N GLU A 116 5.44 -11.43 0.68
CA GLU A 116 6.34 -12.33 -0.05
C GLU A 116 7.77 -11.77 -0.14
N ALA A 117 7.93 -10.45 -0.07
CA ALA A 117 9.23 -9.77 -0.12
C ALA A 117 9.90 -9.57 1.26
N ALA A 118 9.17 -9.81 2.37
CA ALA A 118 9.65 -9.68 3.75
C ALA A 118 10.23 -10.98 4.30
#